data_AF-A0A6N7FV46-F1
#
_entry.id   AF-A0A6N7FV46-F1
#
_cell.length_a   1.000
_cell.length_b   1.000
_cell.length_c   1.000
_cell.angle_alpha   90.00
_cell.angle_beta   90.00
_cell.angle_gamma   90.00
#
_symmetry.space_group_name_H-M   'P 1'
#
loop_
_entity.id
_entity.type
_entity.pdbx_description
1 polymer ?
#
loop_
_entity_poly.entity_id
_entity_poly.type
_entity_poly.pdbx_seq_one_letter_code
_entity_poly.pdbx_strand_id
1 'polypeptide(L)'
;MADDQHREQPSIEDVLEKIDQSPIGEMLRDEQAMERMIFDLMIRSDDSVVREMGTELREGNITMRGLADVPAYRSAMETGLNRVGELDLASMSEQLDELIAEQQESEARQEEGQGDEEPDELWQGFGRLGDR
;
A
#
# COMPACT_ATOMS: atom_id res chain seq x y z
N MET A 1 35.17 1.50 23.09
CA MET A 1 34.03 2.34 22.72
C MET A 1 33.01 1.41 22.12
N ALA A 2 32.13 0.89 22.96
CA ALA A 2 30.95 0.16 22.50
C ALA A 2 29.85 1.23 22.49
N ASP A 3 29.61 1.80 21.32
CA ASP A 3 28.39 2.56 21.07
C ASP A 3 27.26 1.53 21.05
N ASP A 4 26.73 1.24 22.23
CA ASP A 4 25.51 0.50 22.45
C ASP A 4 24.40 1.41 21.91
N GLN A 5 24.18 1.33 20.60
CA GLN A 5 23.06 1.96 19.93
C GLN A 5 21.81 1.32 20.50
N HIS A 6 21.22 1.95 21.51
CA HIS A 6 19.80 1.83 21.78
C HIS A 6 19.09 2.22 20.49
N ARG A 7 18.83 1.24 19.61
CA ARG A 7 17.79 1.38 18.59
C ARG A 7 16.51 1.53 19.39
N GLU A 8 16.11 2.78 19.61
CA GLU A 8 14.81 3.10 20.16
C GLU A 8 13.78 2.36 19.31
N GLN A 9 12.92 1.57 19.97
CA GLN A 9 11.88 0.87 19.24
C GLN A 9 11.01 1.92 18.54
N PRO A 10 10.70 1.74 17.24
CA PRO A 10 9.88 2.70 16.53
C PRO A 10 8.53 2.83 17.24
N SER A 11 8.14 4.08 17.48
CA SER A 11 6.82 4.39 18.02
C SER A 11 5.73 4.13 16.98
N ILE A 12 4.47 4.14 17.41
CA ILE A 12 3.34 4.03 16.49
C ILE A 12 3.35 5.21 15.52
N GLU A 13 3.66 6.41 16.00
CA GLU A 13 3.77 7.62 15.21
C GLU A 13 4.82 7.49 14.11
N ASP A 14 6.00 6.92 14.42
CA ASP A 14 7.07 6.70 13.42
C ASP A 14 6.61 5.72 12.33
N VAL A 15 5.92 4.65 12.70
CA VAL A 15 5.38 3.67 11.75
C VAL A 15 4.30 4.32 10.87
N LEU A 16 3.42 5.13 11.45
CA LEU A 16 2.36 5.84 10.70
C LEU A 16 2.96 6.85 9.70
N GLU A 17 4.01 7.57 10.07
CA GLU A 17 4.70 8.48 9.16
C GLU A 17 5.32 7.72 7.97
N LYS A 18 5.93 6.56 8.21
CA LYS A 18 6.45 5.70 7.14
C LYS A 18 5.37 5.14 6.24
N ILE A 19 4.22 4.73 6.80
CA ILE A 19 3.07 4.31 6.00
C ILE A 19 2.66 5.44 5.06
N ASP A 20 2.55 6.67 5.56
CA ASP A 20 2.11 7.85 4.80
C ASP A 20 3.03 8.20 3.63
N GLN A 21 4.32 7.87 3.75
CA GLN A 21 5.35 8.05 2.72
C GLN A 21 5.49 6.86 1.75
N SER A 22 4.87 5.72 2.07
CA SER A 22 4.93 4.51 1.24
C SER A 22 3.82 4.46 0.18
N PRO A 23 3.93 3.59 -0.85
CA PRO A 23 2.84 3.35 -1.81
C PRO A 23 1.54 2.90 -1.13
N ILE A 24 1.65 2.24 0.02
CA ILE A 24 0.50 1.83 0.82
C ILE A 24 -0.24 3.06 1.35
N GLY A 25 0.47 4.11 1.77
CA GLY A 25 -0.12 5.37 2.23
C GLY A 25 -0.96 6.04 1.16
N GLU A 26 -0.48 6.09 -0.08
CA GLU A 26 -1.25 6.63 -1.20
C GLU A 26 -2.55 5.84 -1.45
N MET A 27 -2.46 4.51 -1.43
CA MET A 27 -3.63 3.64 -1.57
C MET A 27 -4.62 3.81 -0.41
N LEU A 28 -4.13 3.98 0.83
CA LEU A 28 -4.97 4.18 2.01
C LEU A 28 -5.71 5.53 2.00
N ARG A 29 -5.22 6.53 1.27
CA ARG A 29 -5.91 7.83 1.09
C ARG A 29 -7.10 7.73 0.12
N ASP A 30 -7.14 6.74 -0.75
CA ASP A 30 -8.32 6.44 -1.57
C ASP A 30 -9.25 5.51 -0.78
N GLU A 31 -10.34 6.08 -0.25
CA GLU A 31 -11.32 5.38 0.57
C GLU A 31 -11.91 4.14 -0.16
N GLN A 32 -12.15 4.23 -1.47
CA GLN A 32 -12.71 3.11 -2.23
C GLN A 32 -11.66 2.03 -2.49
N ALA A 33 -10.41 2.41 -2.75
CA ALA A 33 -9.33 1.44 -2.93
C ALA A 33 -9.04 0.71 -1.61
N MET A 34 -8.99 1.45 -0.51
CA MET A 34 -8.84 0.91 0.83
C MET A 34 -9.97 -0.08 1.17
N GLU A 35 -11.24 0.30 0.98
CA GLU A 35 -12.37 -0.59 1.26
C GLU A 35 -12.28 -1.90 0.47
N ARG A 36 -12.01 -1.82 -0.84
CA ARG A 36 -11.86 -3.02 -1.69
C ARG A 36 -10.74 -3.92 -1.20
N MET A 37 -9.58 -3.34 -0.87
CA MET A 37 -8.45 -4.09 -0.34
C MET A 37 -8.83 -4.80 0.97
N ILE A 38 -9.46 -4.10 1.91
CA ILE A 38 -9.88 -4.67 3.19
C ILE A 38 -10.83 -5.85 2.96
N PHE A 39 -11.82 -5.70 2.08
CA PHE A 39 -12.77 -6.78 1.79
C PHE A 39 -12.09 -7.98 1.14
N ASP A 40 -11.17 -7.75 0.20
CA ASP A 40 -10.41 -8.82 -0.44
C ASP A 40 -9.49 -9.56 0.56
N LEU A 41 -8.88 -8.85 1.50
CA LEU A 41 -8.09 -9.46 2.58
C LEU A 41 -8.98 -10.31 3.50
N MET A 42 -10.15 -9.81 3.87
CA MET A 42 -11.11 -10.56 4.70
C MET A 42 -11.55 -11.86 4.01
N ILE A 43 -11.86 -11.82 2.71
CA ILE A 43 -12.27 -13.00 1.92
C ILE A 43 -11.16 -14.07 1.87
N ARG A 44 -9.89 -13.66 1.94
CA ARG A 44 -8.73 -14.57 1.94
C ARG A 44 -8.35 -15.07 3.34
N SER A 45 -9.05 -14.64 4.38
CA SER A 45 -8.77 -15.07 5.75
C SER A 45 -8.99 -16.57 5.95
N ASP A 46 -8.14 -17.19 6.76
CA ASP A 46 -8.33 -18.58 7.20
C ASP A 46 -9.54 -18.73 8.13
N ASP A 47 -9.90 -17.66 8.85
CA ASP A 47 -11.07 -17.62 9.72
C ASP A 47 -12.35 -17.59 8.88
N SER A 48 -13.23 -18.59 9.07
CA SER A 48 -14.47 -18.71 8.31
C SER A 48 -15.43 -17.56 8.52
N VAL A 49 -15.48 -16.99 9.73
CA VAL A 49 -16.34 -15.85 10.07
C VAL A 49 -15.82 -14.59 9.39
N VAL A 50 -14.50 -14.36 9.41
CA VAL A 50 -13.89 -13.22 8.72
C VAL A 50 -14.09 -13.29 7.21
N ARG A 51 -13.95 -14.48 6.63
CA ARG A 51 -14.21 -14.71 5.21
C ARG A 51 -15.66 -14.48 4.81
N GLU A 52 -16.60 -14.91 5.64
CA GLU A 52 -18.03 -14.63 5.45
C GLU A 52 -18.30 -13.13 5.50
N MET A 53 -17.81 -12.42 6.53
CA MET A 53 -17.95 -10.96 6.64
C MET A 53 -17.44 -10.24 5.40
N GLY A 54 -16.25 -10.61 4.89
CA GLY A 54 -15.68 -10.01 3.68
C GLY A 54 -16.54 -10.25 2.43
N THR A 55 -17.17 -11.42 2.33
CA THR A 55 -18.08 -11.76 1.23
C THR A 55 -19.34 -10.89 1.29
N GLU A 56 -19.98 -10.82 2.46
CA GLU A 56 -21.21 -10.03 2.67
C GLU A 56 -21.00 -8.53 2.43
N LEU A 57 -19.83 -7.99 2.84
CA LEU A 57 -19.43 -6.61 2.58
C LEU A 57 -19.22 -6.35 1.09
N ARG A 58 -18.51 -7.24 0.39
CA ARG A 58 -18.23 -7.09 -1.04
C ARG A 58 -19.49 -7.17 -1.89
N GLU A 59 -20.44 -8.03 -1.52
CA GLU A 59 -21.73 -8.15 -2.21
C GLU A 59 -22.71 -7.01 -1.86
N GLY A 60 -22.40 -6.20 -0.85
CA GLY A 60 -23.26 -5.10 -0.39
C GLY A 60 -24.49 -5.57 0.38
N ASN A 61 -24.51 -6.83 0.83
CA ASN A 61 -25.59 -7.40 1.64
C ASN A 61 -25.59 -6.79 3.05
N ILE A 62 -24.42 -6.39 3.54
CA ILE A 62 -24.24 -5.68 4.81
C ILE A 62 -23.27 -4.51 4.67
N THR A 63 -23.39 -3.53 5.57
CA THR A 63 -22.45 -2.41 5.67
C THR A 63 -21.45 -2.66 6.80
N MET A 64 -20.33 -1.94 6.81
CA MET A 64 -19.36 -1.97 7.93
C MET A 64 -20.03 -1.69 9.28
N ARG A 65 -20.99 -0.75 9.33
CA ARG A 65 -21.77 -0.49 10.54
C ARG A 65 -22.67 -1.66 10.89
N GLY A 66 -23.29 -2.30 9.89
CA GLY A 66 -24.15 -3.46 10.07
C GLY A 66 -23.43 -4.69 10.63
N LEU A 67 -22.13 -4.85 10.37
CA LEU A 67 -21.34 -5.93 10.97
C LEU A 67 -21.38 -5.90 12.51
N ALA A 68 -21.39 -4.71 13.10
CA ALA A 68 -21.41 -4.55 14.56
C ALA A 68 -22.74 -4.99 15.19
N ASP A 69 -23.82 -5.04 14.40
CA ASP A 69 -25.15 -5.46 14.83
C ASP A 69 -25.29 -6.99 14.87
N VAL A 70 -24.40 -7.73 14.21
CA VAL A 70 -24.36 -9.20 14.23
C VAL A 70 -23.44 -9.68 15.36
N PRO A 71 -23.95 -10.37 16.39
CA PRO A 71 -23.15 -10.74 17.57
C PRO A 71 -21.92 -11.60 17.24
N ALA A 72 -22.05 -12.53 16.28
CA ALA A 72 -20.94 -13.39 15.86
C ALA A 72 -19.81 -12.58 15.19
N TYR A 73 -20.15 -11.60 14.35
CA TYR A 73 -19.19 -10.74 13.68
C TYR A 73 -18.51 -9.79 14.67
N ARG A 74 -19.25 -9.29 15.68
CA ARG A 74 -18.67 -8.48 16.76
C ARG A 74 -17.54 -9.20 17.49
N SER A 75 -17.74 -10.46 17.86
CA SER A 75 -16.71 -11.25 18.55
C SER A 75 -15.46 -11.45 17.67
N ALA A 76 -15.64 -11.62 16.35
CA ALA A 76 -14.53 -11.74 15.42
C ALA A 76 -13.76 -10.40 15.28
N MET A 77 -14.47 -9.28 15.21
CA MET A 77 -13.87 -7.95 15.17
C MET A 77 -13.11 -7.63 16.46
N GLU A 78 -13.68 -7.92 17.64
CA GLU A 78 -13.00 -7.74 18.93
C GLU A 78 -11.71 -8.58 19.01
N THR A 79 -11.76 -9.83 18.52
CA THR A 79 -10.57 -10.69 18.46
C THR A 79 -9.50 -10.10 17.53
N GLY A 80 -9.90 -9.57 16.38
CA GLY A 80 -8.99 -8.88 15.46
C GLY A 80 -8.36 -7.63 16.09
N LEU A 81 -9.16 -6.79 16.74
CA LEU A 81 -8.69 -5.57 17.41
C LEU A 81 -7.71 -5.87 18.56
N ASN A 82 -7.93 -6.95 19.32
CA ASN A 82 -6.99 -7.36 20.37
C ASN A 82 -5.62 -7.74 19.78
N ARG A 83 -5.59 -8.37 18.60
CA ARG A 83 -4.34 -8.70 17.91
C ARG A 83 -3.61 -7.48 17.36
N VAL A 84 -4.31 -6.37 17.08
CA VAL A 84 -3.66 -5.10 16.70
C VAL A 84 -2.76 -4.60 17.83
N GLY A 85 -3.14 -4.84 19.09
CA GLY A 85 -2.30 -4.53 20.25
C GLY A 85 -1.04 -5.39 20.38
N GLU A 86 -0.93 -6.47 19.60
CA GLU A 86 0.20 -7.40 19.58
C GLU A 86 1.13 -7.18 18.38
N LEU A 87 0.91 -6.13 17.59
CA LEU A 87 1.71 -5.83 16.40
C LEU A 87 3.17 -5.55 16.76
N ASP A 88 4.08 -6.18 16.00
CA ASP A 88 5.52 -5.93 16.08
C ASP A 88 5.87 -4.70 15.23
N LEU A 89 5.87 -3.53 15.87
CA LEU A 89 6.17 -2.25 15.24
C LEU A 89 7.58 -2.20 14.64
N ALA A 90 8.55 -2.94 15.23
CA ALA A 90 9.91 -2.98 14.71
C ALA A 90 9.95 -3.70 13.36
N SER A 91 9.32 -4.89 13.28
CA SER A 91 9.24 -5.64 12.02
C SER A 91 8.46 -4.88 10.95
N MET A 92 7.37 -4.20 11.33
CA MET A 92 6.60 -3.37 10.39
C MET A 92 7.42 -2.19 9.85
N SER A 93 8.14 -1.49 10.72
CA SER A 93 9.02 -0.40 10.32
C SER A 93 10.08 -0.86 9.31
N GLU A 94 10.72 -2.01 9.56
CA GLU A 94 11.75 -2.55 8.65
C GLU A 94 11.17 -2.89 7.26
N GLN A 95 9.98 -3.50 7.21
CA GLN A 95 9.30 -3.81 5.94
C GLN A 95 8.91 -2.55 5.17
N LEU A 96 8.48 -1.49 5.88
CA LEU A 96 8.15 -0.20 5.25
C LEU A 96 9.39 0.48 4.68
N ASP A 97 10.53 0.42 5.38
CA ASP A 97 11.80 0.97 4.89
C ASP A 97 12.23 0.28 3.58
N GLU A 98 12.08 -1.04 3.49
CA GLU A 98 12.39 -1.81 2.28
C GLU A 98 11.49 -1.40 1.10
N LEU A 99 10.17 -1.29 1.33
CA LEU A 99 9.22 -0.86 0.30
C LEU A 99 9.48 0.57 -0.21
N ILE A 100 9.79 1.51 0.69
CA ILE A 100 10.10 2.90 0.31
C ILE A 100 11.40 2.95 -0.50
N ALA A 101 12.42 2.19 -0.12
CA ALA A 101 13.69 2.13 -0.85
C ALA A 101 13.51 1.55 -2.27
N GLU A 102 12.75 0.48 -2.42
CA GLU A 102 12.44 -0.12 -3.73
C GLU A 102 11.73 0.87 -4.66
N GLN A 103 10.79 1.66 -4.13
CA GLN A 103 10.10 2.69 -4.90
C GLN A 103 11.09 3.75 -5.41
N GLN A 104 11.93 4.29 -4.53
CA GLN A 104 12.92 5.33 -4.89
C GLN A 104 13.91 4.82 -5.95
N GLU A 105 14.36 3.58 -5.85
CA GLU A 105 15.20 2.96 -6.88
C GLU A 105 14.47 2.83 -8.23
N SER A 106 13.18 2.46 -8.20
CA SER A 106 12.38 2.31 -9.41
C SER A 106 12.12 3.64 -10.13
N GLU A 107 11.97 4.73 -9.37
CA GLU A 107 11.80 6.09 -9.87
C GLU A 107 13.11 6.64 -10.44
N ALA A 108 14.23 6.47 -9.73
CA ALA A 108 15.55 6.89 -10.21
C ALA A 108 15.91 6.22 -11.56
N ARG A 109 15.61 4.92 -11.72
CA ARG A 109 15.83 4.21 -12.99
C ARG A 109 14.93 4.70 -14.13
N GLN A 110 13.74 5.21 -13.83
CA GLN A 110 12.84 5.78 -14.84
C GLN A 110 13.28 7.17 -15.29
N GLU A 111 13.84 7.98 -14.38
CA GLU A 111 14.40 9.30 -14.71
C GLU A 111 15.69 9.18 -15.54
N GLU A 112 16.56 8.21 -15.23
CA GLU A 112 17.79 7.95 -16.01
C GLU A 112 17.49 7.39 -17.42
N GLY A 113 16.37 6.68 -17.60
CA GLY A 113 15.95 6.13 -18.89
C GLY A 113 15.29 7.14 -19.86
N GLN A 114 14.90 8.33 -19.39
CA GLN A 114 14.24 9.37 -20.19
C GLN A 114 15.21 10.47 -20.68
N GLY A 115 16.52 10.35 -20.38
CA GLY A 115 17.54 11.35 -20.71
C GLY A 115 18.19 11.25 -22.08
N ASP A 116 17.95 10.18 -22.86
CA ASP A 116 18.68 9.86 -24.10
C ASP A 116 17.77 9.71 -25.35
N GLU A 117 16.62 10.40 -25.39
CA GLU A 117 15.96 10.69 -26.66
C GLU A 117 16.18 12.17 -27.00
N GLU A 118 17.40 12.50 -27.45
CA GLU A 118 17.49 13.56 -28.46
C GLU A 118 16.57 13.10 -29.61
N PRO A 119 15.50 13.85 -29.96
CA PRO A 119 14.81 13.58 -31.21
C PRO A 119 15.80 13.90 -32.32
N ASP A 120 16.52 12.85 -32.73
CA ASP A 120 17.42 12.83 -33.87
C ASP A 120 16.76 13.58 -35.02
N GLU A 121 17.56 14.43 -35.65
CA GLU A 121 17.22 15.40 -36.69
C GLU A 121 16.80 14.73 -38.02
N LEU A 122 15.99 13.68 -37.98
CA LEU A 122 15.58 12.82 -39.11
C LEU A 122 14.50 13.43 -40.01
N TRP A 123 14.09 14.68 -39.80
CA TRP A 123 13.14 15.40 -40.67
C TRP A 123 13.76 16.53 -41.52
N GLN A 124 15.09 16.72 -41.52
CA GLN A 124 15.72 17.75 -42.38
C GLN A 124 15.90 17.35 -43.86
N GLY A 125 15.42 16.17 -44.30
CA GLY A 125 15.73 15.61 -45.63
C GLY A 125 14.64 15.60 -46.71
N PHE A 126 13.35 15.79 -46.40
CA PHE A 126 12.27 15.63 -47.39
C PHE A 126 11.56 16.95 -47.70
N GLY A 127 12.09 17.71 -48.67
CA GLY A 127 11.41 18.92 -49.16
C GLY A 127 12.01 19.63 -50.37
N ARG A 128 13.19 19.23 -50.87
CA ARG A 128 13.70 19.67 -52.18
C ARG A 128 13.61 18.54 -53.20
N LEU A 129 12.50 18.47 -53.94
CA LEU A 129 12.47 18.05 -55.35
C LEU A 129 11.02 18.03 -55.84
N GLY A 130 10.65 19.00 -56.68
CA GLY A 130 9.34 19.04 -57.32
C GLY A 130 9.07 20.32 -58.11
N ASP A 131 10.07 20.84 -58.82
CA ASP A 131 9.89 21.85 -59.86
C ASP A 131 10.18 21.15 -61.20
N ARG A 132 9.12 20.78 -61.92
CA ARG A 132 9.08 20.53 -63.36
C ARG A 132 7.67 20.24 -63.86
#